data_AF-A0A178ZDN8-F1
#
_entry.id   AF-A0A178ZDN8-F1
#
_cell.length_a   1.000
_cell.length_b   1.000
_cell.length_c   1.000
_cell.angle_alpha   90.00
_cell.angle_beta   90.00
_cell.angle_gamma   90.00
#
_symmetry.space_group_name_H-M   'P 1'
#
loop_
_entity.id
_entity.type
_entity.pdbx_description
1 polymer ?
#
loop_
_entity_poly.entity_id
_entity_poly.type
_entity_poly.pdbx_seq_one_letter_code
_entity_poly.pdbx_strand_id
1 'polypeptide(L)'
;MRLPIVFLFTFFLAAFALPPPQKPVVVSFPDNTPSSIIDKAMAEIEKDGGIITHEYCERSFIYTAPMIRAGTSANFVIALIKGFAARVSEVTLNKISELAEAYAPYIEDDYVVNIDGSTSAAK
;
A
#
# COMPACT_ATOMS: atom_id res chain seq x y z
N MET A 1 11.82 18.32 56.67
CA MET A 1 12.09 17.46 55.50
C MET A 1 11.16 17.91 54.38
N ARG A 2 11.69 18.52 53.32
CA ARG A 2 10.91 19.24 52.31
C ARG A 2 11.24 18.66 50.93
N LEU A 3 10.46 17.64 50.56
CA LEU A 3 10.07 17.15 49.23
C LEU A 3 11.06 17.20 48.05
N PRO A 4 11.17 16.07 47.32
CA PRO A 4 11.20 16.15 45.86
C PRO A 4 10.09 15.27 45.24
N ILE A 5 8.82 15.55 45.57
CA ILE A 5 7.66 14.98 44.83
C ILE A 5 7.64 15.47 43.38
N VAL A 6 8.35 16.57 43.07
CA VAL A 6 8.50 17.09 41.70
C VAL A 6 9.16 16.07 40.76
N PHE A 7 10.07 15.23 41.26
CA PHE A 7 10.74 14.20 40.45
C PHE A 7 9.86 12.98 40.12
N LEU A 8 8.86 12.69 40.95
CA LEU A 8 7.94 11.56 40.72
C LEU A 8 6.85 11.90 39.70
N PHE A 9 6.48 13.18 39.58
CA PHE A 9 5.48 13.66 38.62
C PHE A 9 6.02 13.82 37.19
N THR A 10 7.33 14.04 37.01
CA THR A 10 7.96 14.13 35.68
C THR A 10 8.09 12.78 34.96
N PHE A 11 7.92 11.65 35.66
CA PHE A 11 7.98 10.31 35.04
C PHE A 11 6.64 9.85 34.46
N PHE A 12 5.53 10.52 34.79
CA PHE A 12 4.18 10.05 34.45
C PHE A 12 3.55 10.73 33.22
N LEU A 13 4.30 11.57 32.50
CA LEU A 13 3.80 12.26 31.30
C LEU A 13 4.37 11.71 29.99
N ALA A 14 4.81 10.45 29.96
CA ALA A 14 4.95 9.71 28.71
C ALA A 14 3.60 9.07 28.38
N ALA A 15 2.60 9.90 28.06
CA ALA A 15 1.41 9.43 27.35
C ALA A 15 1.88 8.98 25.95
N PHE A 16 2.23 7.70 25.82
CA PHE A 16 2.46 7.09 24.52
C PHE A 16 1.17 7.25 23.72
N ALA A 17 1.18 8.16 22.74
CA ALA A 17 0.15 8.18 21.73
C ALA A 17 0.21 6.85 20.99
N LEU A 18 -0.84 6.04 21.12
CA LEU A 18 -0.95 4.81 20.33
C LEU A 18 -0.98 5.22 18.85
N PRO A 19 -0.23 4.53 17.97
CA PRO A 19 -0.32 4.80 16.54
C PRO A 19 -1.78 4.63 16.09
N PRO A 20 -2.23 5.45 15.12
CA PRO A 20 -3.59 5.36 14.61
C PRO A 20 -3.85 3.92 14.11
N PRO A 21 -5.08 3.40 14.23
CA PRO A 21 -5.41 2.07 13.76
C PRO A 21 -5.06 1.94 12.26
N GLN A 22 -4.28 0.92 11.93
CA GLN A 22 -3.86 0.62 10.56
C GLN A 22 -4.57 -0.64 10.07
N LYS A 23 -5.03 -0.61 8.81
CA LYS A 23 -5.60 -1.78 8.14
C LYS A 23 -4.73 -2.20 6.96
N PRO A 24 -4.67 -3.50 6.64
CA PRO A 24 -3.98 -3.98 5.46
C PRO A 24 -4.83 -3.70 4.22
N VAL A 25 -4.19 -3.17 3.18
CA VAL A 25 -4.82 -2.78 1.92
C VAL A 25 -3.92 -3.13 0.75
N VAL A 26 -4.55 -3.27 -0.41
CA VAL A 26 -3.90 -3.29 -1.71
C VAL A 26 -4.26 -2.00 -2.43
N VAL A 27 -3.25 -1.25 -2.86
CA VAL A 27 -3.39 0.01 -3.59
C VAL A 27 -2.95 -0.22 -5.03
N SER A 28 -3.87 -0.06 -5.97
CA SER A 28 -3.66 -0.29 -7.39
C SER A 28 -3.82 1.00 -8.18
N PHE A 29 -2.88 1.31 -9.07
CA PHE A 29 -2.86 2.51 -9.88
C PHE A 29 -3.16 2.21 -11.35
N PRO A 30 -3.71 3.18 -12.11
CA PRO A 30 -3.85 3.06 -13.57
C PRO A 30 -2.53 2.75 -14.27
N ASP A 31 -2.59 2.00 -15.39
CA ASP A 31 -1.40 1.57 -16.15
C ASP A 31 -0.57 2.71 -16.74
N ASN A 32 -1.11 3.92 -16.85
CA ASN A 32 -0.38 5.10 -17.32
C ASN A 32 0.21 5.93 -16.17
N THR A 33 0.10 5.45 -14.92
CA THR A 33 0.62 6.16 -13.75
C THR A 33 2.16 6.16 -13.78
N PRO A 34 2.79 7.33 -13.70
CA PRO A 34 4.25 7.44 -13.58
C PRO A 34 4.74 6.87 -12.25
N SER A 35 5.91 6.25 -12.25
CA SER A 35 6.50 5.68 -11.03
C SER A 35 6.65 6.72 -9.93
N SER A 36 6.97 7.97 -10.27
CA SER A 36 7.11 9.06 -9.29
C SER A 36 5.84 9.34 -8.46
N ILE A 37 4.65 9.06 -8.99
CA ILE A 37 3.39 9.20 -8.24
C ILE A 37 3.24 8.05 -7.25
N ILE A 38 3.59 6.83 -7.66
CA ILE A 38 3.56 5.64 -6.80
C ILE A 38 4.59 5.78 -5.68
N ASP A 39 5.82 6.20 -6.02
CA ASP A 39 6.90 6.47 -5.07
C ASP A 39 6.50 7.52 -4.04
N LYS A 40 5.83 8.59 -4.50
CA LYS A 40 5.31 9.65 -3.62
C LYS A 40 4.22 9.14 -2.68
N ALA A 41 3.33 8.28 -3.17
CA ALA A 41 2.29 7.67 -2.34
C ALA A 41 2.91 6.75 -1.27
N MET A 42 3.88 5.91 -1.64
CA MET A 42 4.60 5.05 -0.69
C MET A 42 5.34 5.88 0.37
N ALA A 43 6.04 6.95 -0.05
CA ALA A 43 6.74 7.85 0.86
C ALA A 43 5.79 8.54 1.85
N GLU A 44 4.58 8.93 1.42
CA GLU A 44 3.59 9.53 2.33
C GLU A 44 3.04 8.50 3.32
N ILE A 45 2.88 7.23 2.92
CA ILE A 45 2.50 6.14 3.81
C ILE A 45 3.56 5.92 4.89
N GLU A 46 4.82 5.80 4.51
CA GLU A 46 5.93 5.60 5.46
C GLU A 46 6.08 6.79 6.41
N LYS A 47 5.93 8.01 5.89
CA LYS A 47 5.97 9.25 6.68
C LYS A 47 4.88 9.32 7.74
N ASP A 48 3.69 8.83 7.45
CA ASP A 48 2.57 8.76 8.40
C ASP A 48 2.62 7.49 9.28
N GLY A 49 3.72 6.72 9.22
CA GLY A 49 3.98 5.54 10.06
C GLY A 49 3.35 4.24 9.56
N GLY A 50 2.85 4.21 8.32
CA GLY A 50 2.41 3.00 7.65
C GLY A 50 3.59 2.14 7.19
N ILE A 51 3.29 0.91 6.77
CA ILE A 51 4.29 -0.10 6.39
C ILE A 51 3.93 -0.66 5.01
N ILE A 52 4.85 -0.55 4.05
CA ILE A 52 4.73 -1.25 2.76
C ILE A 52 5.07 -2.72 2.96
N THR A 53 4.16 -3.63 2.59
CA THR A 53 4.34 -5.07 2.77
C THR A 53 4.85 -5.74 1.50
N HIS A 54 4.35 -5.31 0.34
CA HIS A 54 4.74 -5.82 -0.96
C HIS A 54 4.65 -4.70 -2.00
N GLU A 55 5.59 -4.67 -2.93
CA GLU A 55 5.54 -3.79 -4.10
C GLU A 55 5.17 -4.61 -5.35
N TYR A 56 4.23 -4.09 -6.12
CA TYR A 56 3.82 -4.64 -7.41
C TYR A 56 4.36 -3.69 -8.50
N CYS A 57 5.68 -3.76 -8.68
CA CYS A 57 6.38 -2.99 -9.70
C CYS A 57 6.33 -3.73 -11.04
N GLU A 58 6.02 -2.97 -12.09
CA GLU A 58 5.92 -3.42 -13.47
C GLU A 58 6.98 -4.45 -13.86
N ARG A 59 6.53 -5.67 -14.09
CA ARG A 59 7.19 -6.56 -15.04
C ARG A 59 6.26 -6.71 -16.21
N SER A 60 6.36 -5.79 -17.18
CA SER A 60 5.82 -6.01 -18.51
C SER A 60 6.50 -7.25 -19.10
N PHE A 61 5.88 -8.41 -18.92
CA PHE A 61 6.35 -9.63 -19.56
C PHE A 61 5.84 -9.59 -21.00
N ILE A 62 6.71 -9.17 -21.91
CA ILE A 62 6.43 -9.25 -23.35
C ILE A 62 6.58 -10.73 -23.71
N TYR A 63 5.45 -11.44 -23.78
CA TYR A 63 5.44 -12.80 -24.31
C TYR A 63 5.15 -12.74 -25.80
N THR A 64 6.20 -12.91 -26.60
CA THR A 64 6.08 -13.10 -28.04
C THR A 64 5.84 -14.58 -28.31
N ALA A 65 4.57 -14.97 -28.40
CA ALA A 65 4.21 -16.33 -28.77
C ALA A 65 4.43 -16.53 -30.28
N PRO A 66 5.21 -17.54 -30.73
CA PRO A 66 5.19 -17.92 -32.14
C PRO A 66 3.82 -18.53 -32.45
N MET A 67 3.01 -17.84 -33.25
CA MET A 67 1.78 -18.43 -33.79
C MET A 67 2.14 -19.61 -34.69
N ILE A 68 1.63 -20.80 -34.37
CA ILE A 68 1.92 -22.06 -35.10
C ILE A 68 1.47 -22.02 -36.57
N ARG A 69 0.68 -21.02 -36.97
CA ARG A 69 0.24 -20.85 -38.36
C ARG A 69 0.33 -19.39 -38.80
N ALA A 70 1.06 -19.19 -39.90
CA ALA A 70 1.23 -17.96 -40.67
C ALA A 70 1.99 -16.82 -39.98
N GLY A 71 3.32 -16.92 -39.88
CA GLY A 71 4.30 -15.82 -40.03
C GLY A 71 4.13 -14.53 -39.22
N THR A 72 3.22 -14.49 -38.26
CA THR A 72 2.80 -13.28 -37.54
C THR A 72 3.03 -13.55 -36.06
N SER A 73 3.87 -12.74 -35.42
CA SER A 73 4.06 -12.78 -33.97
C SER A 73 3.03 -11.88 -33.30
N ALA A 74 2.27 -12.40 -32.34
CA ALA A 74 1.47 -11.57 -31.46
C ALA A 74 2.30 -11.19 -30.22
N ASN A 75 2.40 -9.89 -29.94
CA ASN A 75 2.94 -9.42 -28.68
C ASN A 75 1.77 -9.36 -27.68
N PHE A 76 1.81 -10.23 -26.67
CA PHE A 76 0.86 -10.19 -25.58
C PHE A 76 1.53 -9.48 -24.40
N VAL A 77 0.93 -8.37 -23.95
CA VAL A 77 1.36 -7.64 -22.76
C VAL A 77 0.50 -8.11 -21.59
N ILE A 78 1.11 -8.79 -20.63
CA ILE A 78 0.47 -9.12 -19.35
C ILE A 78 0.91 -8.06 -18.36
N ALA A 79 0.09 -7.03 -18.15
CA ALA A 79 0.31 -6.06 -17.09
C ALA A 79 -0.12 -6.70 -15.77
N LEU A 80 0.85 -7.03 -14.92
CA LEU A 80 0.59 -7.33 -13.52
C LEU A 80 0.44 -5.97 -12.82
N ILE A 81 -0.74 -5.75 -12.22
CA ILE A 81 -1.20 -4.59 -11.46
C ILE A 81 -0.07 -3.66 -11.00
N LYS A 82 -0.13 -2.37 -11.36
CA LYS A 82 0.80 -1.37 -10.79
C LYS A 82 0.34 -0.97 -9.40
N GLY A 83 1.17 -1.14 -8.39
CA GLY A 83 0.75 -0.76 -7.05
C GLY A 83 1.62 -1.34 -5.95
N PHE A 84 1.04 -1.40 -4.76
CA PHE A 84 1.67 -1.98 -3.57
C PHE A 84 0.61 -2.43 -2.58
N ALA A 85 0.98 -3.34 -1.69
CA ALA A 85 0.23 -3.66 -0.49
C ALA A 85 0.85 -2.96 0.71
N ALA A 86 0.02 -2.47 1.63
CA ALA A 86 0.47 -1.71 2.79
C ALA A 86 -0.43 -1.91 4.01
N ARG A 87 0.11 -1.66 5.20
CA ARG A 87 -0.65 -1.40 6.42
C ARG A 87 -0.64 0.08 6.68
N VAL A 88 -1.81 0.70 6.73
CA VAL A 88 -1.90 2.17 6.75
C VAL A 88 -3.19 2.63 7.41
N SER A 89 -3.18 3.84 7.96
CA SER A 89 -4.36 4.48 8.55
C SER A 89 -5.32 4.97 7.46
N GLU A 90 -6.61 4.98 7.76
CA GLU A 90 -7.65 5.48 6.84
C GLU A 90 -7.44 6.97 6.47
N VAL A 91 -6.93 7.77 7.41
CA VAL A 91 -6.60 9.19 7.17
C VAL A 91 -5.54 9.33 6.07
N THR A 92 -4.49 8.51 6.13
CA THR A 92 -3.43 8.51 5.12
C THR A 92 -3.92 7.96 3.78
N LEU A 93 -4.86 7.01 3.77
CA LEU A 93 -5.49 6.52 2.53
C LEU A 93 -6.26 7.61 1.79
N ASN A 94 -7.03 8.42 2.52
CA ASN A 94 -7.74 9.55 1.92
C ASN A 94 -6.76 10.56 1.33
N LYS A 95 -5.67 10.85 2.06
CA LYS A 95 -4.60 11.75 1.62
C LYS A 95 -3.90 11.28 0.35
N ILE A 96 -3.52 10.01 0.24
CA ILE A 96 -2.87 9.51 -0.99
C ILE A 96 -3.85 9.48 -2.18
N SER A 97 -5.14 9.27 -1.91
CA SER A 97 -6.18 9.32 -2.94
C SER A 97 -6.32 10.73 -3.51
N GLU A 98 -6.23 11.76 -2.66
CA GLU A 98 -6.23 13.17 -3.07
C GLU A 98 -4.94 13.57 -3.81
N LEU A 99 -3.78 13.07 -3.36
CA LEU A 99 -2.47 13.38 -3.96
C LEU A 99 -2.30 12.88 -5.39
N ALA A 100 -3.04 11.84 -5.77
CA ALA A 100 -2.86 11.17 -7.05
C ALA A 100 -3.65 11.83 -8.20
N GLU A 101 -4.54 12.80 -7.92
CA GLU A 101 -5.35 13.54 -8.91
C GLU A 101 -5.84 12.68 -10.10
N ALA A 102 -5.23 12.84 -11.28
CA ALA A 102 -5.56 12.13 -12.52
C ALA A 102 -5.25 10.61 -12.50
N TYR A 103 -4.52 10.15 -11.48
CA TYR A 103 -4.07 8.78 -11.27
C TYR A 103 -4.65 8.20 -9.97
N ALA A 104 -5.87 8.61 -9.60
CA ALA A 104 -6.55 8.13 -8.40
C ALA A 104 -6.46 6.59 -8.30
N PRO A 105 -5.89 6.05 -7.21
CA PRO A 105 -5.74 4.62 -7.05
C PRO A 105 -7.08 3.95 -6.74
N TYR A 106 -7.21 2.70 -7.14
CA TYR A 106 -8.21 1.77 -6.61
C TYR A 106 -7.64 1.14 -5.34
N ILE A 107 -8.35 1.31 -4.22
CA ILE A 107 -7.93 0.82 -2.91
C ILE A 107 -8.89 -0.28 -2.47
N GLU A 108 -8.35 -1.46 -2.22
CA GLU A 108 -9.08 -2.61 -1.73
C GLU A 108 -8.55 -3.00 -0.35
N ASP A 109 -9.45 -3.44 0.53
CA ASP A 109 -9.04 -4.08 1.78
C ASP A 109 -8.41 -5.44 1.48
N ASP A 110 -7.35 -5.78 2.21
CA ASP A 110 -6.67 -7.06 2.01
C ASP A 110 -7.36 -8.18 2.81
N TYR A 111 -7.60 -9.30 2.13
CA TYR A 111 -8.32 -10.45 2.69
C TYR A 111 -7.55 -11.75 2.47
N VAL A 112 -7.58 -12.60 3.48
CA VAL A 112 -7.20 -14.01 3.35
C VAL A 112 -8.39 -14.78 2.80
N VAL A 113 -8.18 -15.43 1.65
CA VAL A 113 -9.15 -16.36 1.04
C VAL A 113 -8.85 -17.77 1.55
N ASN A 114 -9.88 -18.41 2.10
CA ASN A 114 -9.81 -19.79 2.57
C ASN A 114 -10.23 -20.79 1.48
N ILE A 115 -9.85 -22.05 1.63
CA ILE A 115 -10.15 -23.13 0.66
C ILE A 115 -11.66 -23.32 0.47
N ASP A 116 -12.45 -23.07 1.51
CA ASP A 116 -13.91 -23.15 1.48
C ASP A 116 -14.59 -21.94 0.80
N GLY A 117 -13.79 -20.99 0.29
CA GLY A 117 -14.27 -19.77 -0.36
C GLY A 117 -14.66 -18.65 0.60
N SER A 118 -14.52 -18.85 1.93
CA SER A 118 -14.71 -17.77 2.89
C SER A 118 -13.54 -16.78 2.88
N THR A 119 -13.82 -15.53 3.25
CA THR A 119 -12.79 -14.50 3.41
C THR A 119 -12.65 -14.09 4.88
N SER A 120 -11.42 -13.76 5.27
CA SER A 120 -11.11 -13.18 6.58
C SER A 120 -10.19 -11.98 6.39
N ALA A 121 -10.22 -11.01 7.31
CA ALA A 121 -9.33 -9.86 7.24
C ALA A 121 -7.86 -10.32 7.29
N ALA A 122 -7.01 -9.77 6.41
CA ALA A 122 -5.57 -9.94 6.56
C ALA A 122 -5.13 -9.40 7.94
N LYS A 123 -4.17 -10.09 8.56
CA LYS A 123 -3.72 -9.78 9.92
C LYS A 123 -2.60 -8.78 9.95
#